data_AF-A0A7X6P139-F1
#
_entry.id   AF-A0A7X6P139-F1
#
_cell.length_a   1.000
_cell.length_b   1.000
_cell.length_c   1.000
_cell.angle_alpha   90.00
_cell.angle_beta   90.00
_cell.angle_gamma   90.00
#
_symmetry.space_group_name_H-M   'P 1'
#
loop_
_entity.id
_entity.type
_entity.pdbx_description
1 polymer ?
#
loop_
_entity_poly.entity_id
_entity_poly.type
_entity_poly.pdbx_seq_one_letter_code
_entity_poly.pdbx_strand_id
1 'polypeptide(L)'
;MVGTQPVVSLEFSVGDRRYRVTRSPSYDSPKRDGGFTTRAAQGTLVRLDAHDEVALSSRTSEVTNHIKDLVGLTADQFTQVMLLPQGRFEQVLSAKSDERQKLLDTLFDTSLYKKATLWLEDRAREASNEAAEGGRHLDTLLTQAQYSRGRVLEHLPELRLTELPESGGDLSWLNTLGEELAVASKAGSAALARVTEQHTAALASLSDARLAVQRWDEVAAATARREELNAAQETIDELAERLRVVDAALAVRDELVTERRAVEAEGEATRAFAQATDRLATALGDAAGVDAALGRHAPSVAAVCANAADRTDAANATKAANLDDVAPQASTIAGDVSAARVRIEQRAALAKALREANATRDDAEAAVTAATATETQAAERIEALETQRATLTAEAVTHNERADLIEQRRQAVLELDRRRQAAVVIEQLDRRLATALDDERTATDRHQDATDALHSLRERYLDGIAAELAAALADGVACAVCGSTDHPAPAQLTDRSVRRHDVDAAEAEVATLLRERATAADVVNDLRAQRAAQVAVAGDDASVGSLTEAHAVAADLLRDSEDALDAADRINAQLKWLAEKLEAATTARNEAAQRRAG
;
A
#
# COMPACT_ATOMS: atom_id res chain seq x y z
N MET A 1 32.17 -45.25 37.34
CA MET A 1 31.43 -44.32 38.24
C MET A 1 30.08 -44.93 38.56
N VAL A 2 30.03 -45.98 39.37
CA VAL A 2 28.78 -46.67 39.72
C VAL A 2 28.45 -46.26 41.16
N GLY A 3 27.38 -45.48 41.35
CA GLY A 3 26.91 -45.04 42.67
C GLY A 3 26.94 -43.54 42.97
N THR A 4 27.39 -42.68 42.03
CA THR A 4 27.37 -41.22 42.19
C THR A 4 26.02 -40.66 41.72
N GLN A 5 25.33 -39.87 42.56
CA GLN A 5 24.06 -39.24 42.20
C GLN A 5 24.27 -38.11 41.17
N PRO A 6 23.70 -38.18 39.95
CA PRO A 6 23.76 -37.08 39.00
C PRO A 6 22.87 -35.94 39.50
N VAL A 7 23.47 -34.80 39.84
CA VAL A 7 22.75 -33.61 40.29
C VAL A 7 23.15 -32.39 39.48
N VAL A 8 22.17 -31.56 39.14
CA VAL A 8 22.37 -30.26 38.51
C VAL A 8 21.71 -29.22 39.40
N SER A 9 22.46 -28.20 39.80
CA SER A 9 21.95 -27.05 40.55
C SER A 9 22.24 -25.79 39.77
N LEU A 10 21.23 -24.93 39.65
CA LEU A 10 21.32 -23.65 38.96
C LEU A 10 20.71 -22.57 39.86
N GLU A 11 21.49 -21.53 40.13
CA GLU A 11 21.01 -20.28 40.69
C GLU A 11 20.73 -19.29 39.56
N PHE A 12 19.56 -18.67 39.58
CA PHE A 12 19.16 -17.69 38.57
C PHE A 12 18.32 -16.56 39.20
N SER A 13 18.26 -15.43 38.50
CA SER A 13 17.49 -14.25 38.93
C SER A 13 16.43 -13.90 37.90
N VAL A 14 15.24 -13.54 38.36
CA VAL A 14 14.15 -13.01 37.53
C VAL A 14 13.62 -11.74 38.20
N GLY A 15 13.74 -10.61 37.50
CA GLY A 15 13.60 -9.29 38.13
C GLY A 15 14.56 -9.14 39.30
N ASP A 16 14.06 -8.65 40.43
CA ASP A 16 14.87 -8.43 41.65
C ASP A 16 14.93 -9.64 42.60
N ARG A 17 14.46 -10.82 42.16
CA ARG A 17 14.38 -12.03 43.00
C ARG A 17 15.33 -13.12 42.52
N ARG A 18 15.97 -13.80 43.48
CA ARG A 18 16.91 -14.90 43.22
C ARG A 18 16.31 -16.25 43.59
N TYR A 19 16.59 -17.26 42.79
CA TYR A 19 16.07 -18.61 42.93
C TYR A 19 17.19 -19.64 42.74
N ARG A 20 17.06 -20.79 43.41
CA ARG A 20 17.89 -21.97 43.14
C ARG A 20 17.00 -23.15 42.80
N VAL A 21 17.24 -23.74 41.63
CA VAL A 21 16.65 -25.01 41.23
C VAL A 21 17.70 -26.11 41.32
N THR A 22 17.35 -27.23 41.95
CA THR A 22 18.20 -28.43 41.96
C THR A 22 17.40 -29.60 41.40
N ARG A 23 17.94 -30.30 40.41
CA ARG A 23 17.32 -31.46 39.74
C ARG A 23 18.26 -32.64 39.73
N SER A 24 17.69 -33.84 39.83
CA SER A 24 18.38 -35.10 39.63
C SER A 24 17.51 -35.95 38.71
N PRO A 25 18.00 -36.42 37.54
CA PRO A 25 17.26 -37.34 36.69
C PRO A 25 17.09 -38.70 37.40
N SER A 26 16.25 -39.58 36.86
CA SER A 26 16.22 -40.96 37.34
C SER A 26 17.54 -41.67 37.05
N TYR A 27 18.11 -42.36 38.03
CA TYR A 27 19.40 -43.04 37.90
C TYR A 27 19.44 -44.34 38.69
N ASP A 28 20.28 -45.28 38.24
CA ASP A 28 20.48 -46.56 38.92
C ASP A 28 21.56 -46.46 39.99
N SER A 29 21.24 -46.91 41.20
CA SER A 29 22.13 -46.92 42.36
C SER A 29 22.33 -48.36 42.86
N PRO A 30 23.58 -48.78 43.17
CA PRO A 30 23.83 -50.13 43.67
C PRO A 30 23.23 -50.35 45.07
N LYS A 31 22.61 -51.52 45.27
CA LYS A 31 22.11 -52.02 46.55
C LYS A 31 23.25 -52.72 47.32
N ARG A 32 23.14 -52.77 48.65
CA ARG A 32 24.10 -53.47 49.52
C ARG A 32 24.24 -54.97 49.22
N ASP A 33 23.23 -55.60 48.63
CA ASP A 33 23.18 -57.04 48.34
C ASP A 33 23.56 -57.41 46.88
N GLY A 34 24.21 -56.51 46.13
CA GLY A 34 24.81 -56.83 44.82
C GLY A 34 23.92 -56.62 43.58
N GLY A 35 22.80 -55.90 43.69
CA GLY A 35 21.93 -55.50 42.55
C GLY A 35 21.80 -53.98 42.38
N PHE A 36 21.04 -53.50 41.40
CA PHE A 36 20.75 -52.06 41.19
C PHE A 36 19.32 -51.68 41.60
N THR A 37 19.11 -50.42 41.98
CA THR A 37 17.79 -49.81 42.20
C THR A 37 17.69 -48.49 41.45
N THR A 38 16.63 -48.31 40.67
CA THR A 38 16.36 -47.03 40.01
C THR A 38 15.79 -46.05 41.02
N ARG A 39 16.46 -44.93 41.22
CA ARG A 39 15.96 -43.77 41.97
C ARG A 39 15.13 -42.91 41.00
N ALA A 40 13.95 -42.48 41.44
CA ALA A 40 13.09 -41.59 40.64
C ALA A 40 13.68 -40.18 40.54
N ALA A 41 13.27 -39.43 39.51
CA ALA A 41 13.71 -38.05 39.33
C ALA A 41 13.23 -37.15 40.46
N GLN A 42 14.13 -36.29 40.95
CA GLN A 42 13.86 -35.34 42.04
C GLN A 42 14.05 -33.91 41.56
N GLY A 43 13.31 -32.98 42.16
CA GLY A 43 13.43 -31.56 41.87
C GLY A 43 13.03 -30.70 43.05
N THR A 44 13.87 -29.72 43.38
CA THR A 44 13.59 -28.70 44.39
C THR A 44 13.76 -27.31 43.81
N LEU A 45 12.89 -26.39 44.22
CA LEU A 45 12.97 -24.97 43.92
C LEU A 45 12.88 -24.19 45.21
N VAL A 46 13.88 -23.35 45.46
CA VAL A 46 13.93 -22.44 46.60
C VAL A 46 14.11 -21.01 46.11
N ARG A 47 13.54 -20.05 46.84
CA ARG A 47 13.83 -18.62 46.67
C ARG A 47 14.90 -18.21 47.69
N LEU A 48 15.90 -17.48 47.23
CA LEU A 48 17.03 -17.02 48.03
C LEU A 48 16.77 -15.56 48.44
N ASP A 49 16.14 -15.37 49.59
CA ASP A 49 15.93 -14.04 50.18
C ASP A 49 17.22 -13.59 50.93
N ALA A 50 17.29 -12.35 51.43
CA ALA A 50 18.55 -11.75 51.90
C ALA A 50 19.29 -12.53 52.99
N HIS A 51 18.58 -13.32 53.81
CA HIS A 51 19.16 -14.10 54.92
C HIS A 51 18.58 -15.52 55.07
N ASP A 52 17.59 -15.92 54.24
CA ASP A 52 16.88 -17.20 54.36
C ASP A 52 16.60 -17.85 53.00
N GLU A 53 16.55 -19.19 52.98
CA GLU A 53 16.11 -19.97 51.82
C GLU A 53 14.65 -20.43 52.01
N VAL A 54 13.74 -19.89 51.18
CA VAL A 54 12.32 -20.24 51.23
C VAL A 54 12.02 -21.34 50.22
N ALA A 55 11.67 -22.54 50.70
CA ALA A 55 11.29 -23.65 49.83
C ALA A 55 9.94 -23.38 49.14
N LEU A 56 9.92 -23.38 47.80
CA LEU A 56 8.71 -23.15 47.00
C LEU A 56 8.04 -24.48 46.62
N SER A 57 8.80 -25.44 46.10
CA SER A 57 8.29 -26.78 45.82
C SER A 57 9.40 -27.83 45.79
N SER A 58 9.06 -29.06 46.17
CA SER A 58 9.91 -30.26 46.12
C SER A 58 9.35 -31.35 45.19
N ARG A 59 8.26 -31.06 44.47
CA ARG A 59 7.66 -31.97 43.49
C ARG A 59 8.11 -31.61 42.08
N THR A 60 8.67 -32.58 41.37
CA THR A 60 9.25 -32.45 40.03
C THR A 60 8.31 -31.78 39.01
N SER A 61 7.01 -32.07 39.03
CA SER A 61 6.02 -31.44 38.13
C SER A 61 5.72 -29.98 38.50
N GLU A 62 5.47 -29.71 39.78
CA GLU A 62 5.20 -28.36 40.27
C GLU A 62 6.38 -27.42 40.09
N VAL A 63 7.61 -27.91 40.33
CA VAL A 63 8.83 -27.16 40.06
C VAL A 63 8.93 -26.80 38.57
N THR A 64 8.47 -27.65 37.66
CA THR A 64 8.47 -27.36 36.22
C THR A 64 7.49 -26.23 35.89
N ASN A 65 6.29 -26.28 36.46
CA ASN A 65 5.29 -25.23 36.27
C ASN A 65 5.74 -23.90 36.89
N HIS A 66 6.29 -23.92 38.11
CA HIS A 66 6.82 -22.71 38.74
C HIS A 66 7.95 -22.07 37.92
N ILE A 67 8.85 -22.88 37.36
CA ILE A 67 9.91 -22.36 36.48
C ILE A 67 9.30 -21.78 35.19
N LYS A 68 8.31 -22.45 34.60
CA LYS A 68 7.61 -21.94 33.41
C LYS A 68 6.93 -20.59 33.69
N ASP A 69 6.28 -20.45 34.85
CA ASP A 69 5.59 -19.22 35.23
C ASP A 69 6.58 -18.09 35.58
N LEU A 70 7.72 -18.42 36.21
CA LEU A 70 8.77 -17.45 36.55
C LEU A 70 9.53 -16.96 35.32
N VAL A 71 9.98 -17.88 34.46
CA VAL A 71 10.80 -17.56 33.29
C VAL A 71 9.92 -17.11 32.12
N GLY A 72 8.64 -17.46 32.12
CA GLY A 72 7.70 -17.15 31.03
C GLY A 72 7.88 -17.99 29.78
N LEU A 73 8.81 -18.96 29.80
CA LEU A 73 9.18 -19.79 28.65
C LEU A 73 9.11 -21.28 28.99
N THR A 74 8.69 -22.09 28.02
CA THR A 74 8.82 -23.55 28.08
C THR A 74 10.28 -23.98 27.89
N ALA A 75 10.61 -25.23 28.24
CA ALA A 75 11.97 -25.76 28.07
C ALA A 75 12.45 -25.69 26.60
N ASP A 76 11.56 -25.98 25.65
CA ASP A 76 11.85 -25.91 24.21
C ASP A 76 12.06 -24.46 23.73
N GLN A 77 11.25 -23.51 24.21
CA GLN A 77 11.44 -22.08 23.92
C GLN A 77 12.74 -21.54 24.55
N PHE A 78 13.02 -21.90 25.80
CA PHE A 78 14.23 -21.47 26.51
C PHE A 78 15.50 -21.98 25.82
N THR A 79 15.52 -23.23 25.36
CA THR A 79 16.65 -23.78 24.60
C THR A 79 16.81 -23.18 23.21
N GLN A 80 15.72 -22.72 22.59
CA GLN A 80 15.79 -21.99 21.31
C GLN A 80 16.33 -20.56 21.46
N VAL A 81 15.99 -19.86 22.55
CA VAL A 81 16.34 -18.45 22.76
C VAL A 81 17.67 -18.26 23.49
N MET A 82 17.86 -18.98 24.59
CA MET A 82 18.93 -18.68 25.57
C MET A 82 20.08 -19.69 25.55
N LEU A 83 19.80 -20.92 25.13
CA LEU A 83 20.74 -22.04 25.25
C LEU A 83 21.26 -22.44 23.87
N LEU A 84 21.90 -21.50 23.16
CA LEU A 84 22.45 -21.65 21.80
C LEU A 84 23.08 -23.05 21.57
N PRO A 85 22.34 -24.02 21.00
CA PRO A 85 22.97 -25.21 20.46
C PRO A 85 23.50 -24.77 19.10
N GLN A 86 24.81 -24.92 18.87
CA GLN A 86 25.43 -24.64 17.57
C GLN A 86 24.54 -25.17 16.43
N GLY A 87 23.97 -24.26 15.61
CA GLY A 87 23.19 -24.59 14.41
C GLY A 87 21.73 -24.09 14.33
N ARG A 88 21.03 -23.75 15.43
CA ARG A 88 19.60 -23.36 15.33
C ARG A 88 19.32 -21.89 14.99
N PHE A 89 20.24 -20.96 15.26
CA PHE A 89 20.07 -19.55 14.88
C PHE A 89 20.25 -19.35 13.36
N GLU A 90 21.14 -20.14 12.76
CA GLU A 90 21.34 -20.20 11.31
C GLU A 90 20.03 -20.57 10.60
N GLN A 91 19.23 -21.48 11.19
CA GLN A 91 17.91 -21.85 10.66
C GLN A 91 16.89 -20.71 10.75
N VAL A 92 16.93 -19.83 11.75
CA VAL A 92 16.03 -18.66 11.84
C VAL A 92 16.42 -17.60 10.79
N LEU A 93 17.72 -17.38 10.59
CA LEU A 93 18.26 -16.46 9.59
C LEU A 93 18.01 -16.99 8.16
N SER A 94 18.14 -18.30 7.94
CA SER A 94 17.95 -18.96 6.64
C SER A 94 16.52 -19.41 6.36
N ALA A 95 15.61 -19.36 7.34
CA ALA A 95 14.22 -19.76 7.17
C ALA A 95 13.49 -18.87 6.16
N LYS A 96 12.61 -19.48 5.38
CA LYS A 96 11.66 -18.75 4.53
C LYS A 96 10.67 -17.98 5.41
N SER A 97 10.08 -16.90 4.88
CA SER A 97 9.24 -15.94 5.62
C SER A 97 8.22 -16.61 6.54
N ASP A 98 7.51 -17.64 6.04
CA ASP A 98 6.46 -18.34 6.78
C ASP A 98 6.97 -19.19 7.94
N GLU A 99 8.17 -19.78 7.81
CA GLU A 99 8.81 -20.57 8.87
C GLU A 99 9.37 -19.66 9.95
N ARG A 100 9.93 -18.51 9.54
CA ARG A 100 10.40 -17.46 10.44
C ARG A 100 9.24 -16.86 11.25
N GLN A 101 8.11 -16.59 10.60
CA GLN A 101 6.91 -16.07 11.27
C GLN A 101 6.38 -17.04 12.34
N LYS A 102 6.30 -18.35 12.04
CA LYS A 102 5.87 -19.37 13.03
C LYS A 102 6.79 -19.46 14.24
N LEU A 103 8.10 -19.31 14.02
CA LEU A 103 9.09 -19.26 15.09
C LEU A 103 8.91 -18.01 15.95
N LEU A 104 8.74 -16.83 15.33
CA LEU A 104 8.51 -15.56 16.04
C LEU A 104 7.19 -15.56 16.82
N ASP A 105 6.10 -16.08 16.24
CA ASP A 105 4.80 -16.25 16.92
C ASP A 105 4.92 -17.10 18.19
N THR A 106 5.78 -18.12 18.16
CA THR A 106 6.04 -19.01 19.30
C THR A 106 6.94 -18.34 20.35
N LEU A 107 7.80 -17.41 19.94
CA LEU A 107 8.76 -16.72 20.80
C LEU A 107 8.16 -15.53 21.55
N PHE A 108 7.23 -14.81 20.93
CA PHE A 108 6.68 -13.55 21.46
C PHE A 108 5.23 -13.66 21.98
N ASP A 109 4.69 -14.88 22.09
CA ASP A 109 3.30 -15.18 22.46
C ASP A 109 2.29 -14.19 21.83
N THR A 110 2.30 -14.13 20.50
CA THR A 110 1.39 -13.27 19.73
C THR A 110 -0.05 -13.83 19.69
N SER A 111 -0.32 -14.89 20.47
CA SER A 111 -1.59 -15.63 20.44
C SER A 111 -2.80 -14.76 20.82
N LEU A 112 -2.60 -13.77 21.69
CA LEU A 112 -3.65 -12.82 22.07
C LEU A 112 -4.07 -11.93 20.89
N TYR A 113 -3.10 -11.39 20.15
CA TYR A 113 -3.37 -10.53 18.99
C TYR A 113 -4.05 -11.30 17.88
N LYS A 114 -3.57 -12.52 17.60
CA LYS A 114 -4.23 -13.41 16.64
C LYS A 114 -5.68 -13.73 17.03
N LYS A 115 -5.95 -13.97 18.31
CA LYS A 115 -7.32 -14.18 18.80
C LYS A 115 -8.19 -12.92 18.65
N ALA A 116 -7.63 -11.73 18.90
CA ALA A 116 -8.35 -10.47 18.73
C ALA A 116 -8.68 -10.19 17.25
N THR A 117 -7.74 -10.42 16.34
CA THR A 117 -7.96 -10.29 14.89
C THR A 117 -9.05 -11.25 14.41
N LEU A 118 -8.93 -12.55 14.75
CA LEU A 118 -9.94 -13.54 14.39
C LEU A 118 -11.31 -13.22 14.98
N TRP A 119 -11.37 -12.71 16.22
CA TRP A 119 -12.62 -12.29 16.84
C TRP A 119 -13.28 -11.11 16.10
N LEU A 120 -12.50 -10.13 15.65
CA LEU A 120 -13.01 -9.01 14.86
C LEU A 120 -13.48 -9.46 13.46
N GLU A 121 -12.72 -10.33 12.80
CA GLU A 121 -13.08 -10.91 11.50
C GLU A 121 -14.35 -11.75 11.58
N ASP A 122 -14.48 -12.59 12.61
CA ASP A 122 -15.68 -13.39 12.85
C ASP A 122 -16.90 -12.50 13.10
N ARG A 123 -16.75 -11.44 13.89
CA ARG A 123 -17.83 -10.48 14.18
C ARG A 123 -18.27 -9.69 12.94
N ALA A 124 -17.33 -9.32 12.06
CA ALA A 124 -17.65 -8.70 10.78
C ALA A 124 -18.37 -9.67 9.82
N ARG A 125 -17.96 -10.94 9.83
CA ARG A 125 -18.58 -12.00 9.03
C ARG A 125 -19.99 -12.33 9.51
N GLU A 126 -20.22 -12.42 10.81
CA GLU A 126 -21.55 -12.61 11.41
C GLU A 126 -22.50 -11.47 11.04
N ALA A 127 -22.08 -10.21 11.25
CA ALA A 127 -22.88 -9.05 10.88
C ALA A 127 -23.19 -9.00 9.37
N SER A 128 -22.26 -9.44 8.52
CA SER A 128 -22.47 -9.52 7.07
C SER A 128 -23.52 -10.58 6.70
N ASN A 129 -23.50 -11.72 7.38
CA ASN A 129 -24.47 -12.80 7.14
C ASN A 129 -25.88 -12.38 7.59
N GLU A 130 -26.00 -11.73 8.74
CA GLU A 130 -27.29 -11.20 9.24
C GLU A 130 -27.86 -10.14 8.29
N ALA A 131 -27.03 -9.22 7.78
CA ALA A 131 -27.46 -8.24 6.79
C ALA A 131 -27.94 -8.90 5.49
N ALA A 132 -27.23 -9.92 5.00
CA ALA A 132 -27.59 -10.66 3.80
C ALA A 132 -28.87 -11.49 3.97
N GLU A 133 -29.10 -12.07 5.14
CA GLU A 133 -30.34 -12.78 5.47
C GLU A 133 -31.53 -11.82 5.56
N GLY A 134 -31.37 -10.68 6.23
CA GLY A 134 -32.38 -9.62 6.27
C GLY A 134 -32.77 -9.10 4.89
N GLY A 135 -31.79 -8.88 4.00
CA GLY A 135 -32.04 -8.47 2.62
C GLY A 135 -32.82 -9.50 1.81
N ARG A 136 -32.47 -10.79 1.91
CA ARG A 136 -33.22 -11.89 1.28
C ARG A 136 -34.65 -12.00 1.81
N HIS A 137 -34.85 -11.77 3.11
CA HIS A 137 -36.18 -11.80 3.71
C HIS A 137 -37.04 -10.63 3.22
N LEU A 138 -36.46 -9.43 3.10
CA LEU A 138 -37.14 -8.25 2.56
C LEU A 138 -37.53 -8.44 1.08
N ASP A 139 -36.65 -9.01 0.26
CA ASP A 139 -36.93 -9.35 -1.14
C ASP A 139 -38.07 -10.39 -1.27
N THR A 140 -38.08 -11.39 -0.38
CA THR A 140 -39.17 -12.38 -0.31
C THR A 140 -40.51 -11.72 0.03
N LEU A 141 -40.54 -10.82 1.03
CA LEU A 141 -41.76 -10.10 1.41
C LEU A 141 -42.24 -9.15 0.31
N LEU A 142 -41.33 -8.46 -0.37
CA LEU A 142 -41.67 -7.60 -1.51
C LEU A 142 -42.24 -8.42 -2.67
N THR A 143 -41.62 -9.55 -3.00
CA THR A 143 -42.12 -10.47 -4.04
C THR A 143 -43.50 -11.02 -3.69
N GLN A 144 -43.72 -11.42 -2.43
CA GLN A 144 -45.04 -11.86 -1.95
C GLN A 144 -46.09 -10.73 -1.98
N ALA A 145 -45.71 -9.50 -1.63
CA ALA A 145 -46.58 -8.34 -1.71
C ALA A 145 -46.93 -7.98 -3.17
N GLN A 146 -45.96 -8.07 -4.08
CA GLN A 146 -46.16 -7.86 -5.52
C GLN A 146 -47.05 -8.95 -6.13
N TYR A 147 -46.83 -10.21 -5.78
CA TYR A 147 -47.63 -11.35 -6.23
C TYR A 147 -49.07 -11.25 -5.71
N SER A 148 -49.27 -10.95 -4.42
CA SER A 148 -50.60 -10.77 -3.85
C SER A 148 -51.32 -9.56 -4.45
N ARG A 149 -50.63 -8.44 -4.69
CA ARG A 149 -51.18 -7.29 -5.43
C ARG A 149 -51.58 -7.66 -6.86
N GLY A 150 -50.74 -8.41 -7.58
CA GLY A 150 -51.05 -8.91 -8.93
C GLY A 150 -52.29 -9.80 -8.95
N ARG A 151 -52.41 -10.72 -7.99
CA ARG A 151 -53.58 -11.60 -7.82
C ARG A 151 -54.85 -10.82 -7.49
N VAL A 152 -54.78 -9.83 -6.60
CA VAL A 152 -55.92 -8.96 -6.29
C VAL A 152 -56.34 -8.16 -7.52
N LEU A 153 -55.39 -7.64 -8.30
CA LEU A 153 -55.67 -6.92 -9.55
C LEU A 153 -56.23 -7.83 -10.65
N GLU A 154 -55.82 -9.09 -10.70
CA GLU A 154 -56.29 -10.11 -11.65
C GLU A 154 -57.68 -10.67 -11.28
N HIS A 155 -58.02 -10.68 -9.98
CA HIS A 155 -59.30 -11.16 -9.45
C HIS A 155 -60.28 -10.03 -9.11
N LEU A 156 -59.91 -8.76 -9.33
CA LEU A 156 -60.89 -7.69 -9.48
C LEU A 156 -61.60 -7.99 -10.80
N PRO A 157 -62.86 -8.49 -10.80
CA PRO A 157 -63.61 -8.54 -12.03
C PRO A 157 -63.70 -7.09 -12.52
N GLU A 158 -63.78 -6.89 -13.84
CA GLU A 158 -64.49 -5.71 -14.32
C GLU A 158 -65.77 -5.59 -13.48
N LEU A 159 -65.82 -4.62 -12.57
CA LEU A 159 -67.04 -4.25 -11.87
C LEU A 159 -67.97 -3.70 -12.95
N ARG A 160 -68.59 -4.62 -13.69
CA ARG A 160 -69.75 -4.35 -14.53
C ARG A 160 -70.84 -3.96 -13.56
N LEU A 161 -71.00 -2.64 -13.39
CA LEU A 161 -72.11 -1.98 -12.69
C LEU A 161 -73.50 -2.36 -13.25
N THR A 162 -73.58 -3.29 -14.20
CA THR A 162 -74.78 -3.71 -14.91
C THR A 162 -75.44 -4.98 -14.36
N GLU A 163 -74.87 -5.68 -13.37
CA GLU A 163 -75.49 -6.85 -12.71
C GLU A 163 -75.57 -6.73 -11.18
N LEU A 164 -75.74 -5.51 -10.66
CA LEU A 164 -76.24 -5.36 -9.30
C LEU A 164 -77.73 -5.75 -9.30
N PRO A 165 -78.18 -6.70 -8.44
CA PRO A 165 -79.60 -6.99 -8.35
C PRO A 165 -80.34 -5.70 -8.00
N GLU A 166 -81.32 -5.30 -8.81
CA GLU A 166 -82.15 -4.10 -8.58
C GLU A 166 -82.89 -4.13 -7.23
N SER A 167 -82.94 -5.30 -6.59
CA SER A 167 -83.44 -5.51 -5.23
C SER A 167 -82.26 -5.67 -4.29
N GLY A 168 -82.08 -4.72 -3.35
CA GLY A 168 -80.97 -4.66 -2.39
C GLY A 168 -80.64 -5.97 -1.66
N GLY A 169 -79.87 -6.83 -2.33
CA GLY A 169 -79.25 -8.01 -1.76
C GLY A 169 -78.18 -7.60 -0.77
N ASP A 170 -78.01 -8.40 0.27
CA ASP A 170 -77.09 -8.12 1.36
C ASP A 170 -75.63 -8.02 0.86
N LEU A 171 -75.11 -6.80 0.78
CA LEU A 171 -73.72 -6.49 0.41
C LEU A 171 -72.76 -6.58 1.61
N SER A 172 -73.20 -7.12 2.76
CA SER A 172 -72.38 -7.28 3.98
C SER A 172 -71.07 -8.02 3.74
N TRP A 173 -71.05 -8.98 2.82
CA TRP A 173 -69.85 -9.75 2.45
C TRP A 173 -68.73 -8.89 1.86
N LEU A 174 -69.04 -7.79 1.16
CA LEU A 174 -68.04 -6.83 0.66
C LEU A 174 -67.39 -6.06 1.82
N ASN A 175 -68.17 -5.72 2.84
CA ASN A 175 -67.63 -5.10 4.05
C ASN A 175 -66.75 -6.08 4.82
N THR A 176 -67.17 -7.34 4.97
CA THR A 176 -66.35 -8.40 5.58
C THR A 176 -65.04 -8.62 4.82
N LEU A 177 -65.08 -8.69 3.49
CA LEU A 177 -63.89 -8.83 2.65
C LEU A 177 -62.98 -7.59 2.75
N GLY A 178 -63.56 -6.39 2.82
CA GLY A 178 -62.83 -5.14 3.03
C GLY A 178 -62.14 -5.08 4.40
N GLU A 179 -62.79 -5.56 5.46
CA GLU A 179 -62.23 -5.67 6.80
C GLU A 179 -61.11 -6.71 6.86
N GLU A 180 -61.29 -7.89 6.27
CA GLU A 180 -60.26 -8.93 6.18
C GLU A 180 -59.03 -8.46 5.40
N LEU A 181 -59.25 -7.77 4.27
CA LEU A 181 -58.16 -7.19 3.47
C LEU A 181 -57.44 -6.06 4.22
N ALA A 182 -58.17 -5.22 4.96
CA ALA A 182 -57.59 -4.17 5.77
C ALA A 182 -56.74 -4.73 6.93
N VAL A 183 -57.21 -5.80 7.59
CA VAL A 183 -56.47 -6.51 8.63
C VAL A 183 -55.21 -7.18 8.06
N ALA A 184 -55.33 -7.86 6.93
CA ALA A 184 -54.20 -8.50 6.26
C ALA A 184 -53.15 -7.47 5.76
N SER A 185 -53.60 -6.37 5.18
CA SER A 185 -52.73 -5.25 4.74
C SER A 185 -51.99 -4.60 5.90
N LYS A 186 -52.69 -4.38 7.03
CA LYS A 186 -52.09 -3.85 8.26
C LYS A 186 -51.08 -4.82 8.88
N ALA A 187 -51.36 -6.12 8.88
CA ALA A 187 -50.43 -7.13 9.36
C ALA A 187 -49.18 -7.24 8.45
N GLY A 188 -49.37 -7.18 7.14
CA GLY A 188 -48.29 -7.19 6.15
C GLY A 188 -47.39 -5.96 6.23
N SER A 189 -47.97 -4.76 6.37
CA SER A 189 -47.19 -3.52 6.53
C SER A 189 -46.41 -3.51 7.86
N ALA A 190 -46.99 -4.01 8.95
CA ALA A 190 -46.28 -4.17 10.22
C ALA A 190 -45.15 -5.21 10.15
N ALA A 191 -45.32 -6.30 9.40
CA ALA A 191 -44.26 -7.28 9.17
C ALA A 191 -43.12 -6.67 8.34
N LEU A 192 -43.43 -5.95 7.26
CA LEU A 192 -42.44 -5.26 6.43
C LEU A 192 -41.67 -4.20 7.22
N ALA A 193 -42.36 -3.42 8.07
CA ALA A 193 -41.72 -2.41 8.91
C ALA A 193 -40.71 -3.04 9.88
N ARG A 194 -41.09 -4.13 10.57
CA ARG A 194 -40.18 -4.85 11.48
C ARG A 194 -38.94 -5.41 10.78
N VAL A 195 -39.12 -6.01 9.60
CA VAL A 195 -38.01 -6.58 8.84
C VAL A 195 -37.09 -5.49 8.30
N THR A 196 -37.66 -4.37 7.86
CA THR A 196 -36.89 -3.20 7.43
C THR A 196 -36.06 -2.63 8.59
N GLU A 197 -36.65 -2.51 9.78
CA GLU A 197 -35.95 -2.05 10.99
C GLU A 197 -34.82 -3.01 11.41
N GLN A 198 -35.05 -4.31 11.37
CA GLN A 198 -34.01 -5.31 11.64
C GLN A 198 -32.88 -5.26 10.60
N HIS A 199 -33.21 -5.07 9.33
CA HIS A 199 -32.21 -4.98 8.26
C HIS A 199 -31.37 -3.71 8.37
N THR A 200 -31.99 -2.55 8.68
CA THR A 200 -31.24 -1.31 8.90
C THR A 200 -30.34 -1.40 10.13
N ALA A 201 -30.79 -2.03 11.22
CA ALA A 201 -29.96 -2.31 12.38
C ALA A 201 -28.77 -3.24 12.06
N ALA A 202 -28.99 -4.28 11.25
CA ALA A 202 -27.92 -5.19 10.81
C ALA A 202 -26.89 -4.47 9.91
N LEU A 203 -27.33 -3.60 9.00
CA LEU A 203 -26.44 -2.78 8.18
C LEU A 203 -25.60 -1.81 9.03
N ALA A 204 -26.20 -1.19 10.05
CA ALA A 204 -25.48 -0.34 11.00
C ALA A 204 -24.42 -1.15 11.78
N SER A 205 -24.77 -2.34 12.27
CA SER A 205 -23.83 -3.23 12.97
C SER A 205 -22.67 -3.68 12.09
N LEU A 206 -22.94 -3.98 10.81
CA LEU A 206 -21.90 -4.31 9.82
C LEU A 206 -20.97 -3.12 9.57
N SER A 207 -21.52 -1.91 9.44
CA SER A 207 -20.74 -0.68 9.29
C SER A 207 -19.82 -0.46 10.49
N ASP A 208 -20.33 -0.61 11.70
CA ASP A 208 -19.55 -0.48 12.94
C ASP A 208 -18.45 -1.54 13.05
N ALA A 209 -18.74 -2.79 12.68
CA ALA A 209 -17.76 -3.87 12.67
C ALA A 209 -16.63 -3.61 11.65
N ARG A 210 -16.96 -3.13 10.45
CA ARG A 210 -15.96 -2.75 9.43
C ARG A 210 -15.10 -1.59 9.89
N LEU A 211 -15.70 -0.56 10.50
CA LEU A 211 -14.96 0.57 11.03
C LEU A 211 -14.01 0.16 12.17
N ALA A 212 -14.42 -0.80 13.01
CA ALA A 212 -13.56 -1.35 14.06
C ALA A 212 -12.34 -2.09 13.49
N VAL A 213 -12.53 -2.89 12.43
CA VAL A 213 -11.43 -3.56 11.71
C VAL A 213 -10.48 -2.52 11.10
N GLN A 214 -11.02 -1.55 10.36
CA GLN A 214 -10.22 -0.50 9.73
C GLN A 214 -9.38 0.29 10.75
N ARG A 215 -9.97 0.69 11.88
CA ARG A 215 -9.23 1.40 12.94
C ARG A 215 -8.12 0.54 13.53
N TRP A 216 -8.32 -0.77 13.61
CA TRP A 216 -7.29 -1.69 14.09
C TRP A 216 -6.11 -1.75 13.13
N ASP A 217 -6.38 -1.81 11.82
CA ASP A 217 -5.35 -1.78 10.77
C ASP A 217 -4.59 -0.45 10.76
N GLU A 218 -5.29 0.67 10.93
CA GLU A 218 -4.68 2.01 11.04
C GLU A 218 -3.74 2.11 12.25
N VAL A 219 -4.17 1.58 13.41
CA VAL A 219 -3.32 1.53 14.61
C VAL A 219 -2.10 0.66 14.37
N ALA A 220 -2.26 -0.51 13.74
CA ALA A 220 -1.16 -1.42 13.40
C ALA A 220 -0.13 -0.74 12.47
N ALA A 221 -0.59 -0.06 11.43
CA ALA A 221 0.26 0.69 10.51
C ALA A 221 0.98 1.86 11.20
N ALA A 222 0.27 2.61 12.06
CA ALA A 222 0.85 3.70 12.84
C ALA A 222 1.92 3.20 13.83
N THR A 223 1.71 2.04 14.46
CA THR A 223 2.71 1.42 15.34
C THR A 223 3.94 0.97 14.58
N ALA A 224 3.78 0.32 13.42
CA ALA A 224 4.91 -0.07 12.57
C ALA A 224 5.72 1.15 12.11
N ARG A 225 5.03 2.22 11.70
CA ARG A 225 5.69 3.46 11.29
C ARG A 225 6.46 4.12 12.43
N ARG A 226 5.92 4.07 13.65
CA ARG A 226 6.62 4.58 14.84
C ARG A 226 7.87 3.78 15.15
N GLU A 227 7.83 2.46 15.01
CA GLU A 227 9.00 1.59 15.22
C GLU A 227 10.10 1.86 14.18
N GLU A 228 9.75 2.06 12.91
CA GLU A 228 10.69 2.49 11.88
C GLU A 228 11.36 3.84 12.22
N LEU A 229 10.58 4.81 12.68
CA LEU A 229 11.09 6.13 13.06
C LEU A 229 12.02 6.04 14.29
N ASN A 230 11.71 5.19 15.26
CA ASN A 230 12.56 4.95 16.41
C ASN A 230 13.88 4.29 16.00
N ALA A 231 13.86 3.30 15.10
CA ALA A 231 15.07 2.68 14.58
C ALA A 231 15.94 3.67 13.77
N ALA A 232 15.30 4.57 13.02
CA ALA A 232 15.99 5.67 12.35
C ALA A 232 16.62 6.66 13.35
N GLN A 233 15.94 6.95 14.47
CA GLN A 233 16.47 7.81 15.53
C GLN A 233 17.72 7.21 16.20
N GLU A 234 17.73 5.91 16.49
CA GLU A 234 18.92 5.24 17.04
C GLU A 234 20.13 5.36 16.09
N THR A 235 19.89 5.25 14.78
CA THR A 235 20.94 5.43 13.76
C THR A 235 21.46 6.88 13.72
N ILE A 236 20.57 7.85 13.86
CA ILE A 236 20.94 9.28 13.94
C ILE A 236 21.78 9.55 15.19
N ASP A 237 21.41 8.98 16.33
CA ASP A 237 22.14 9.15 17.59
C ASP A 237 23.55 8.53 17.51
N GLU A 238 23.70 7.35 16.87
CA GLU A 238 25.00 6.74 16.62
C GLU A 238 25.89 7.62 15.72
N LEU A 239 25.32 8.17 14.64
CA LEU A 239 26.04 9.06 13.73
C LEU A 239 26.44 10.37 14.42
N ALA A 240 25.57 10.92 15.28
CA ALA A 240 25.87 12.11 16.07
C ALA A 240 27.03 11.88 17.04
N GLU A 241 27.11 10.71 17.68
CA GLU A 241 28.22 10.37 18.57
C GLU A 241 29.54 10.19 17.81
N ARG A 242 29.48 9.55 16.63
CA ARG A 242 30.66 9.47 15.73
C ARG A 242 31.14 10.85 15.29
N LEU A 243 30.23 11.78 15.04
CA LEU A 243 30.58 13.16 14.69
C LEU A 243 31.26 13.89 15.86
N ARG A 244 30.79 13.70 17.09
CA ARG A 244 31.46 14.28 18.29
C ARG A 244 32.91 13.84 18.45
N VAL A 245 33.20 12.56 18.17
CA VAL A 245 34.57 12.04 18.22
C VAL A 245 35.46 12.69 17.14
N VAL A 246 34.91 12.92 15.95
CA VAL A 246 35.61 13.62 14.86
C VAL A 246 35.85 15.09 15.22
N ASP A 247 34.87 15.79 15.76
CA ASP A 247 35.00 17.18 16.20
C ASP A 247 36.06 17.34 17.31
N ALA A 248 36.10 16.41 18.26
CA ALA A 248 37.15 16.37 19.30
C ALA A 248 38.54 16.12 18.70
N ALA A 249 38.67 15.24 17.70
CA ALA A 249 39.93 15.00 17.01
C ALA A 249 40.42 16.22 16.20
N LEU A 250 39.49 16.97 15.59
CA LEU A 250 39.80 18.22 14.88
C LEU A 250 40.30 19.32 15.83
N ALA A 251 39.75 19.41 17.04
CA ALA A 251 40.23 20.36 18.05
C ALA A 251 41.69 20.09 18.46
N VAL A 252 42.06 18.82 18.67
CA VAL A 252 43.45 18.42 18.98
C VAL A 252 44.40 18.71 17.82
N ARG A 253 43.93 18.55 16.58
CA ARG A 253 44.72 18.88 15.38
C ARG A 253 45.09 20.35 15.36
N ASP A 254 44.16 21.25 15.62
CA ASP A 254 44.41 22.69 15.55
C ASP A 254 45.40 23.15 16.64
N GLU A 255 45.37 22.53 17.82
CA GLU A 255 46.36 22.73 18.89
C GLU A 255 47.77 22.28 18.47
N LEU A 256 47.89 21.11 17.81
CA LEU A 256 49.15 20.64 17.22
C LEU A 256 49.68 21.54 16.10
N VAL A 257 48.80 22.20 15.33
CA VAL A 257 49.20 23.21 14.33
C VAL A 257 49.81 24.44 14.99
N THR A 258 49.31 24.86 16.16
CA THR A 258 49.88 26.00 16.89
C THR A 258 51.26 25.68 17.47
N GLU A 259 51.44 24.47 18.02
CA GLU A 259 52.74 24.00 18.51
C GLU A 259 53.78 23.92 17.38
N ARG A 260 53.38 23.44 16.20
CA ARG A 260 54.23 23.41 15.01
C ARG A 260 54.73 24.80 14.60
N ARG A 261 53.86 25.81 14.63
CA ARG A 261 54.24 27.20 14.31
C ARG A 261 55.25 27.76 15.32
N ALA A 262 55.16 27.37 16.60
CA ALA A 262 56.13 27.75 17.63
C ALA A 262 57.52 27.14 17.37
N VAL A 263 57.57 25.85 17.01
CA VAL A 263 58.82 25.14 16.66
C VAL A 263 59.46 25.71 15.38
N GLU A 264 58.66 26.07 14.38
CA GLU A 264 59.15 26.71 13.14
C GLU A 264 59.81 28.07 13.42
N ALA A 265 59.19 28.89 14.29
CA ALA A 265 59.74 30.18 14.71
C ALA A 265 61.07 30.04 15.47
N GLU A 266 61.20 29.01 16.30
CA GLU A 266 62.45 28.69 17.02
C GLU A 266 63.57 28.24 16.06
N GLY A 267 63.22 27.46 15.04
CA GLY A 267 64.14 27.05 13.97
C GLY A 267 64.63 28.21 13.11
N GLU A 268 63.80 29.24 12.89
CA GLU A 268 64.17 30.48 12.23
C GLU A 268 65.17 31.31 13.06
N ALA A 269 64.90 31.47 14.35
CA ALA A 269 65.81 32.16 15.28
C ALA A 269 67.20 31.49 15.33
N THR A 270 67.23 30.15 15.32
CA THR A 270 68.47 29.36 15.32
C THR A 270 69.28 29.58 14.03
N ARG A 271 68.61 29.64 12.87
CA ARG A 271 69.27 29.95 11.57
C ARG A 271 69.86 31.36 11.55
N ALA A 272 69.14 32.34 12.08
CA ALA A 272 69.62 33.71 12.18
C ALA A 272 70.88 33.80 13.07
N PHE A 273 70.90 33.08 14.19
CA PHE A 273 72.08 33.01 15.07
C PHE A 273 73.28 32.33 14.41
N ALA A 274 73.07 31.24 13.66
CA ALA A 274 74.12 30.56 12.91
C ALA A 274 74.73 31.45 11.80
N GLN A 275 73.90 32.24 11.11
CA GLN A 275 74.39 33.20 10.11
C GLN A 275 75.18 34.35 10.75
N ALA A 276 74.76 34.81 11.93
CA ALA A 276 75.48 35.86 12.66
C ALA A 276 76.85 35.38 13.15
N THR A 277 76.95 34.13 13.60
CA THR A 277 78.23 33.51 14.01
C THR A 277 79.16 33.27 12.82
N ASP A 278 78.64 32.87 11.67
CA ASP A 278 79.44 32.68 10.44
C ASP A 278 80.00 34.02 9.91
N ARG A 279 79.18 35.09 9.97
CA ARG A 279 79.63 36.46 9.67
C ARG A 279 80.71 36.94 10.63
N LEU A 280 80.59 36.63 11.92
CA LEU A 280 81.60 36.96 12.94
C LEU A 280 82.91 36.19 12.70
N ALA A 281 82.83 34.90 12.36
CA ALA A 281 84.00 34.07 12.02
C ALA A 281 84.72 34.59 10.76
N THR A 282 83.96 35.02 9.75
CA THR A 282 84.51 35.64 8.53
C THR A 282 85.22 36.96 8.85
N ALA A 283 84.59 37.82 9.66
CA ALA A 283 85.19 39.09 10.09
C ALA A 283 86.47 38.90 10.94
N LEU A 284 86.53 37.85 11.76
CA LEU A 284 87.73 37.50 12.53
C LEU A 284 88.82 36.85 11.65
N GLY A 285 88.44 36.10 10.62
CA GLY A 285 89.36 35.58 9.60
C GLY A 285 90.01 36.69 8.76
N ASP A 286 89.25 37.73 8.43
CA ASP A 286 89.77 38.92 7.75
C ASP A 286 90.68 39.77 8.66
N ALA A 287 90.46 39.74 9.98
CA ALA A 287 91.37 40.36 10.96
C ALA A 287 92.72 39.62 11.08
N ALA A 288 92.75 38.29 10.86
CA ALA A 288 94.00 37.54 10.74
C ALA A 288 94.80 37.88 9.47
N GLY A 289 94.13 38.42 8.44
CA GLY A 289 94.77 38.98 7.23
C GLY A 289 95.59 40.25 7.48
N VAL A 290 95.45 40.88 8.66
CA VAL A 290 96.23 42.08 9.04
C VAL A 290 97.60 41.69 9.62
N ASP A 291 97.79 40.46 10.10
CA ASP A 291 99.10 39.95 10.54
C ASP A 291 99.97 39.45 9.36
N ALA A 292 99.32 39.06 8.25
CA ALA A 292 99.97 38.74 6.98
C ALA A 292 100.54 39.97 6.23
N ALA A 293 100.25 41.20 6.70
CA ALA A 293 100.85 42.43 6.20
C ALA A 293 102.14 42.84 6.94
N LEU A 294 102.45 42.23 8.09
CA LEU A 294 103.67 42.46 8.87
C LEU A 294 104.77 41.39 8.64
N GLY A 295 104.49 40.32 7.88
CA GLY A 295 105.43 39.24 7.56
C GLY A 295 106.32 39.45 6.31
N ARG A 296 106.22 40.59 5.60
CA ARG A 296 106.99 40.86 4.36
C ARG A 296 108.43 41.36 4.57
N HIS A 297 108.99 41.20 5.76
CA HIS A 297 110.42 41.39 6.03
C HIS A 297 110.96 40.32 6.99
N ALA A 298 111.12 39.08 6.54
CA ALA A 298 112.02 38.11 7.21
C ALA A 298 112.48 36.89 6.37
N PRO A 299 112.84 36.99 5.07
CA PRO A 299 113.74 36.00 4.48
C PRO A 299 115.20 36.38 4.81
N SER A 300 115.73 35.91 5.96
CA SER A 300 117.17 36.04 6.29
C SER A 300 117.69 35.04 7.36
N VAL A 301 117.09 33.87 7.56
CA VAL A 301 117.65 32.91 8.56
C VAL A 301 117.51 31.42 8.20
N ALA A 302 117.41 31.07 6.91
CA ALA A 302 117.44 29.66 6.47
C ALA A 302 118.50 29.38 5.39
N ALA A 303 119.45 30.31 5.20
CA ALA A 303 120.55 30.17 4.24
C ALA A 303 121.96 30.31 4.89
N VAL A 304 122.08 30.26 6.22
CA VAL A 304 123.37 30.46 6.93
C VAL A 304 123.84 29.23 7.74
N CYS A 305 123.06 28.16 7.88
CA CYS A 305 123.49 27.00 8.70
C CYS A 305 123.72 25.72 7.91
N ALA A 306 124.59 25.78 6.90
CA ALA A 306 125.33 24.62 6.38
C ALA A 306 126.86 24.80 6.36
N ASN A 307 127.39 25.88 6.96
CA ASN A 307 128.83 26.07 7.13
C ASN A 307 129.11 26.95 8.35
N ALA A 308 129.43 26.31 9.49
CA ALA A 308 130.38 26.79 10.49
C ALA A 308 130.27 25.89 11.74
N ALA A 309 130.93 24.74 11.67
CA ALA A 309 131.57 24.19 12.86
C ALA A 309 132.75 25.10 13.18
N ASP A 310 132.51 26.12 14.01
CA ASP A 310 133.45 26.70 14.98
C ASP A 310 132.91 28.04 15.48
N ARG A 311 133.02 28.23 16.80
CA ARG A 311 132.81 29.46 17.60
C ARG A 311 131.44 29.64 18.26
N THR A 312 131.37 29.09 19.47
CA THR A 312 131.05 29.77 20.75
C THR A 312 130.18 31.05 20.71
N ASP A 313 129.03 30.92 21.36
CA ASP A 313 128.53 31.73 22.50
C ASP A 313 127.11 32.31 22.37
N ALA A 314 126.29 31.88 23.34
CA ALA A 314 125.18 32.57 24.00
C ALA A 314 124.10 33.26 23.11
N ALA A 315 123.16 32.49 22.54
CA ALA A 315 121.85 33.05 22.15
C ALA A 315 120.67 32.07 21.92
N ASN A 316 120.80 30.75 22.09
CA ASN A 316 119.73 29.81 21.70
C ASN A 316 119.22 28.94 22.86
N ALA A 317 118.49 29.57 23.79
CA ALA A 317 117.68 28.88 24.80
C ALA A 317 116.17 29.19 24.69
N THR A 318 115.69 29.86 23.63
CA THR A 318 114.29 30.34 23.57
C THR A 318 113.57 30.02 22.25
N LYS A 319 113.85 28.87 21.61
CA LYS A 319 113.17 28.48 20.35
C LYS A 319 112.90 26.98 20.16
N ALA A 320 112.82 26.23 21.25
CA ALA A 320 112.44 24.80 21.25
C ALA A 320 111.16 24.51 22.05
N ALA A 321 110.30 25.52 22.28
CA ALA A 321 109.07 25.38 23.09
C ALA A 321 107.75 25.38 22.28
N ASN A 322 107.77 25.54 20.95
CA ASN A 322 106.55 25.80 20.16
C ASN A 322 106.20 24.72 19.11
N LEU A 323 106.66 23.48 19.26
CA LEU A 323 106.34 22.37 18.34
C LEU A 323 105.52 21.23 18.98
N ASP A 324 105.45 21.15 20.31
CA ASP A 324 104.53 20.24 21.02
C ASP A 324 103.08 20.77 21.11
N ASP A 325 102.87 22.08 20.89
CA ASP A 325 101.54 22.72 20.93
C ASP A 325 100.78 22.70 19.58
N VAL A 326 101.45 22.40 18.46
CA VAL A 326 100.87 22.55 17.11
C VAL A 326 100.25 21.25 16.57
N ALA A 327 100.76 20.08 16.97
CA ALA A 327 100.20 18.77 16.60
C ALA A 327 98.76 18.52 17.12
N PRO A 328 98.39 18.84 18.38
CA PRO A 328 97.02 18.69 18.84
C PRO A 328 96.06 19.69 18.18
N GLN A 329 96.52 20.89 17.81
CA GLN A 329 95.70 21.90 17.13
C GLN A 329 95.35 21.50 15.68
N ALA A 330 96.27 20.90 14.93
CA ALA A 330 96.01 20.40 13.57
C ALA A 330 95.03 19.20 13.54
N SER A 331 95.11 18.30 14.54
CA SER A 331 94.16 17.19 14.70
C SER A 331 92.75 17.69 15.06
N THR A 332 92.65 18.73 15.89
CA THR A 332 91.35 19.32 16.29
C THR A 332 90.68 19.99 15.09
N ILE A 333 91.43 20.76 14.30
CA ILE A 333 90.92 21.41 13.08
C ILE A 333 90.46 20.38 12.03
N ALA A 334 91.19 19.27 11.85
CA ALA A 334 90.77 18.20 10.94
C ALA A 334 89.46 17.52 11.41
N GLY A 335 89.30 17.33 12.73
CA GLY A 335 88.06 16.86 13.35
C GLY A 335 86.90 17.81 13.10
N ASP A 336 87.11 19.12 13.32
CA ASP A 336 86.10 20.16 13.12
C ASP A 336 85.67 20.30 11.66
N VAL A 337 86.59 20.16 10.71
CA VAL A 337 86.32 20.16 9.27
C VAL A 337 85.52 18.93 8.85
N SER A 338 85.85 17.74 9.39
CA SER A 338 85.07 16.53 9.13
C SER A 338 83.64 16.63 9.69
N ALA A 339 83.49 17.18 10.90
CA ALA A 339 82.20 17.44 11.53
C ALA A 339 81.40 18.53 10.80
N ALA A 340 82.06 19.54 10.24
CA ALA A 340 81.41 20.53 9.38
C ALA A 340 80.91 19.93 8.07
N ARG A 341 81.68 19.02 7.45
CA ARG A 341 81.28 18.33 6.21
C ARG A 341 80.04 17.45 6.41
N VAL A 342 80.00 16.67 7.50
CA VAL A 342 78.82 15.87 7.88
C VAL A 342 77.60 16.77 8.12
N ARG A 343 77.77 17.92 8.79
CA ARG A 343 76.68 18.90 9.00
C ARG A 343 76.17 19.51 7.69
N ILE A 344 77.05 19.74 6.71
CA ILE A 344 76.67 20.23 5.38
C ILE A 344 75.88 19.16 4.60
N GLU A 345 76.34 17.91 4.61
CA GLU A 345 75.63 16.78 3.99
C GLU A 345 74.24 16.57 4.63
N GLN A 346 74.16 16.61 5.97
CA GLN A 346 72.88 16.54 6.70
C GLN A 346 71.94 17.70 6.35
N ARG A 347 72.45 18.94 6.23
CA ARG A 347 71.65 20.11 5.81
C ARG A 347 71.20 20.03 4.36
N ALA A 348 72.03 19.50 3.47
CA ALA A 348 71.65 19.30 2.07
C ALA A 348 70.55 18.23 1.93
N ALA A 349 70.61 17.15 2.72
CA ALA A 349 69.56 16.14 2.82
C ALA A 349 68.25 16.75 3.37
N LEU A 350 68.33 17.56 4.42
CA LEU A 350 67.17 18.28 4.97
C LEU A 350 66.54 19.24 3.97
N ALA A 351 67.35 19.99 3.21
CA ALA A 351 66.87 20.91 2.18
C ALA A 351 66.21 20.20 0.98
N LYS A 352 66.65 18.97 0.67
CA LYS A 352 65.99 18.10 -0.31
C LYS A 352 64.66 17.58 0.23
N ALA A 353 64.63 17.06 1.45
CA ALA A 353 63.41 16.59 2.11
C ALA A 353 62.36 17.72 2.25
N LEU A 354 62.80 18.95 2.52
CA LEU A 354 61.91 20.12 2.59
C LEU A 354 61.32 20.48 1.22
N ARG A 355 62.10 20.37 0.14
CA ARG A 355 61.59 20.59 -1.23
C ARG A 355 60.56 19.55 -1.64
N GLU A 356 60.83 18.28 -1.31
CA GLU A 356 59.88 17.18 -1.54
C GLU A 356 58.60 17.38 -0.71
N ALA A 357 58.72 17.77 0.56
CA ALA A 357 57.59 18.09 1.42
C ALA A 357 56.75 19.29 0.90
N ASN A 358 57.39 20.35 0.40
CA ASN A 358 56.70 21.50 -0.19
C ASN A 358 55.98 21.12 -1.49
N ALA A 359 56.59 20.32 -2.35
CA ALA A 359 55.93 19.82 -3.56
C ALA A 359 54.68 18.99 -3.20
N THR A 360 54.78 18.07 -2.24
CA THR A 360 53.61 17.31 -1.75
C THR A 360 52.53 18.20 -1.13
N ARG A 361 52.90 19.31 -0.50
CA ARG A 361 51.95 20.28 0.06
C ARG A 361 51.22 21.04 -1.05
N ASP A 362 51.95 21.53 -2.04
CA ASP A 362 51.36 22.29 -3.15
C ASP A 362 50.42 21.40 -3.98
N ASP A 363 50.78 20.12 -4.19
CA ASP A 363 49.90 19.11 -4.80
C ASP A 363 48.62 18.87 -3.96
N ALA A 364 48.75 18.78 -2.63
CA ALA A 364 47.61 18.62 -1.73
C ALA A 364 46.69 19.86 -1.72
N GLU A 365 47.27 21.07 -1.75
CA GLU A 365 46.51 22.33 -1.79
C GLU A 365 45.73 22.47 -3.12
N ALA A 366 46.35 22.08 -4.24
CA ALA A 366 45.67 22.00 -5.53
C ALA A 366 44.52 20.97 -5.51
N ALA A 367 44.73 19.80 -4.90
CA ALA A 367 43.71 18.76 -4.76
C ALA A 367 42.51 19.23 -3.91
N VAL A 368 42.76 19.88 -2.77
CA VAL A 368 41.71 20.47 -1.91
C VAL A 368 40.92 21.54 -2.66
N THR A 369 41.59 22.40 -3.43
CA THR A 369 40.94 23.45 -4.22
C THR A 369 40.02 22.85 -5.30
N ALA A 370 40.52 21.83 -6.01
CA ALA A 370 39.72 21.11 -7.00
C ALA A 370 38.52 20.39 -6.37
N ALA A 371 38.72 19.69 -5.25
CA ALA A 371 37.66 19.01 -4.51
C ALA A 371 36.58 20.00 -4.04
N THR A 372 36.98 21.16 -3.51
CA THR A 372 36.06 22.22 -3.08
C THR A 372 35.23 22.75 -4.25
N ALA A 373 35.84 23.03 -5.40
CA ALA A 373 35.11 23.48 -6.59
C ALA A 373 34.09 22.43 -7.07
N THR A 374 34.45 21.15 -7.01
CA THR A 374 33.55 20.04 -7.37
C THR A 374 32.38 19.91 -6.40
N GLU A 375 32.64 20.08 -5.10
CA GLU A 375 31.63 20.09 -4.03
C GLU A 375 30.63 21.23 -4.22
N THR A 376 31.11 22.45 -4.50
CA THR A 376 30.25 23.61 -4.79
C THR A 376 29.39 23.40 -6.04
N GLN A 377 29.98 22.90 -7.14
CA GLN A 377 29.23 22.64 -8.36
C GLN A 377 28.16 21.55 -8.16
N ALA A 378 28.44 20.52 -7.36
CA ALA A 378 27.46 19.50 -7.01
C ALA A 378 26.33 20.07 -6.14
N ALA A 379 26.64 20.98 -5.20
CA ALA A 379 25.62 21.65 -4.38
C ALA A 379 24.66 22.52 -5.21
N GLU A 380 25.19 23.34 -6.13
CA GLU A 380 24.38 24.15 -7.06
C GLU A 380 23.49 23.26 -7.95
N ARG A 381 24.01 22.12 -8.40
CA ARG A 381 23.26 21.14 -9.19
C ARG A 381 22.10 20.55 -8.39
N ILE A 382 22.33 20.21 -7.11
CA ILE A 382 21.29 19.69 -6.21
C ILE A 382 20.18 20.72 -6.04
N GLU A 383 20.52 21.97 -5.72
CA GLU A 383 19.54 23.05 -5.53
C GLU A 383 18.66 23.27 -6.79
N ALA A 384 19.28 23.27 -7.98
CA ALA A 384 18.56 23.37 -9.24
C ALA A 384 17.60 22.19 -9.48
N LEU A 385 18.04 20.96 -9.20
CA LEU A 385 17.22 19.75 -9.32
C LEU A 385 16.08 19.72 -8.29
N GLU A 386 16.31 20.18 -7.05
CA GLU A 386 15.29 20.28 -6.01
C GLU A 386 14.22 21.31 -6.37
N THR A 387 14.62 22.44 -6.94
CA THR A 387 13.69 23.45 -7.45
C THR A 387 12.81 22.88 -8.56
N GLN A 388 13.41 22.20 -9.55
CA GLN A 388 12.67 21.56 -10.62
C GLN A 388 11.73 20.45 -10.10
N ARG A 389 12.18 19.67 -9.12
CA ARG A 389 11.36 18.65 -8.46
C ARG A 389 10.15 19.27 -7.75
N ALA A 390 10.35 20.38 -7.03
CA ALA A 390 9.26 21.08 -6.35
C ALA A 390 8.18 21.57 -7.32
N THR A 391 8.58 22.15 -8.47
CA THR A 391 7.65 22.57 -9.53
C THR A 391 6.84 21.39 -10.08
N LEU A 392 7.51 20.32 -10.49
CA LEU A 392 6.84 19.15 -11.06
C LEU A 392 5.96 18.42 -10.03
N THR A 393 6.33 18.39 -8.75
CA THR A 393 5.47 17.84 -7.69
C THR A 393 4.18 18.65 -7.54
N ALA A 394 4.24 19.98 -7.64
CA ALA A 394 3.04 20.81 -7.58
C ALA A 394 2.11 20.58 -8.80
N GLU A 395 2.68 20.42 -9.99
CA GLU A 395 1.94 20.03 -11.20
C GLU A 395 1.34 18.62 -11.06
N ALA A 396 2.08 17.65 -10.49
CA ALA A 396 1.59 16.28 -10.29
C ALA A 396 0.33 16.23 -9.40
N VAL A 397 0.27 17.03 -8.33
CA VAL A 397 -0.91 17.08 -7.44
C VAL A 397 -2.15 17.52 -8.19
N THR A 398 -2.05 18.59 -9.00
CA THR A 398 -3.19 19.10 -9.78
C THR A 398 -3.67 18.13 -10.85
N HIS A 399 -2.76 17.35 -11.44
CA HIS A 399 -3.11 16.31 -12.40
C HIS A 399 -3.73 15.06 -11.75
N ASN A 400 -3.23 14.63 -10.58
CA ASN A 400 -3.78 13.48 -9.85
C ASN A 400 -5.21 13.72 -9.34
N GLU A 401 -5.52 14.92 -8.85
CA GLU A 401 -6.89 15.29 -8.44
C GLU A 401 -7.91 15.17 -9.59
N ARG A 402 -7.47 15.31 -10.85
CA ARG A 402 -8.31 15.12 -12.04
C ARG A 402 -8.44 13.66 -12.46
N ALA A 403 -7.48 12.82 -12.08
CA ALA A 403 -7.41 11.40 -12.47
C ALA A 403 -8.41 10.52 -11.71
N ASP A 404 -8.68 10.81 -10.44
CA ASP A 404 -9.63 10.05 -9.60
C ASP A 404 -11.07 10.05 -10.14
N LEU A 405 -11.39 11.00 -11.03
CA LEU A 405 -12.71 11.16 -11.65
C LEU A 405 -12.86 10.37 -12.96
N ILE A 406 -11.80 9.74 -13.50
CA ILE A 406 -11.82 9.11 -14.82
C ILE A 406 -12.83 7.96 -14.86
N GLU A 407 -12.79 7.05 -13.89
CA GLU A 407 -13.68 5.89 -13.90
C GLU A 407 -15.15 6.33 -13.75
N GLN A 408 -15.42 7.33 -12.91
CA GLN A 408 -16.75 7.92 -12.78
C GLN A 408 -17.24 8.53 -14.10
N ARG A 409 -16.36 9.26 -14.82
CA ARG A 409 -16.67 9.83 -16.14
C ARG A 409 -16.90 8.75 -17.20
N ARG A 410 -16.11 7.68 -17.20
CA ARG A 410 -16.31 6.52 -18.09
C ARG A 410 -17.68 5.88 -17.88
N GLN A 411 -18.05 5.62 -16.63
CA GLN A 411 -19.36 5.07 -16.31
C GLN A 411 -20.50 6.03 -16.72
N ALA A 412 -20.32 7.34 -16.51
CA ALA A 412 -21.30 8.34 -16.93
C ALA A 412 -21.50 8.37 -18.46
N VAL A 413 -20.43 8.29 -19.25
CA VAL A 413 -20.50 8.22 -20.72
C VAL A 413 -21.25 6.96 -21.17
N LEU A 414 -20.90 5.79 -20.62
CA LEU A 414 -21.55 4.52 -20.95
C LEU A 414 -23.05 4.51 -20.59
N GLU A 415 -23.41 5.09 -19.45
CA GLU A 415 -24.80 5.23 -19.03
C GLU A 415 -25.57 6.17 -19.97
N LEU A 416 -25.02 7.34 -20.29
CA LEU A 416 -25.65 8.27 -21.21
C LEU A 416 -25.81 7.69 -22.61
N ASP A 417 -24.86 6.89 -23.10
CA ASP A 417 -25.00 6.22 -24.40
C ASP A 417 -26.11 5.16 -24.37
N ARG A 418 -26.19 4.35 -23.31
CA ARG A 418 -27.30 3.39 -23.12
C ARG A 418 -28.65 4.09 -23.11
N ARG A 419 -28.78 5.18 -22.37
CA ARG A 419 -30.01 6.01 -22.34
C ARG A 419 -30.34 6.59 -23.71
N ARG A 420 -29.33 7.11 -24.42
CA ARG A 420 -29.48 7.72 -25.76
C ARG A 420 -29.97 6.68 -26.77
N GLN A 421 -29.40 5.49 -26.76
CA GLN A 421 -29.82 4.39 -27.64
C GLN A 421 -31.26 3.97 -27.34
N ALA A 422 -31.64 3.86 -26.05
CA ALA A 422 -33.01 3.56 -25.67
C ALA A 422 -34.00 4.63 -26.18
N ALA A 423 -33.65 5.93 -26.07
CA ALA A 423 -34.47 7.02 -26.60
C ALA A 423 -34.69 6.93 -28.13
N VAL A 424 -33.67 6.53 -28.89
CA VAL A 424 -33.81 6.31 -30.34
C VAL A 424 -34.78 5.16 -30.63
N VAL A 425 -34.71 4.09 -29.84
CA VAL A 425 -35.63 2.95 -29.99
C VAL A 425 -37.05 3.35 -29.62
N ILE A 426 -37.26 4.20 -28.61
CA ILE A 426 -38.59 4.74 -28.26
C ILE A 426 -39.22 5.47 -29.45
N GLU A 427 -38.49 6.37 -30.13
CA GLU A 427 -39.01 7.10 -31.30
C GLU A 427 -39.37 6.16 -32.48
N GLN A 428 -38.68 5.04 -32.61
CA GLN A 428 -39.00 4.01 -33.61
C GLN A 428 -40.25 3.21 -33.21
N LEU A 429 -40.34 2.82 -31.93
CA LEU A 429 -41.49 2.11 -31.38
C LEU A 429 -42.75 2.99 -31.40
N ASP A 430 -42.64 4.30 -31.16
CA ASP A 430 -43.76 5.24 -31.24
C ASP A 430 -44.36 5.29 -32.64
N ARG A 431 -43.51 5.31 -33.68
CA ARG A 431 -43.97 5.25 -35.09
C ARG A 431 -44.67 3.93 -35.41
N ARG A 432 -44.12 2.81 -34.93
CA ARG A 432 -44.72 1.48 -35.12
C ARG A 432 -46.04 1.33 -34.36
N LEU A 433 -46.10 1.83 -33.13
CA LEU A 433 -47.29 1.81 -32.29
C LEU A 433 -48.40 2.67 -32.88
N ALA A 434 -48.08 3.85 -33.42
CA ALA A 434 -49.07 4.67 -34.12
C ALA A 434 -49.70 3.93 -35.31
N THR A 435 -48.90 3.18 -36.07
CA THR A 435 -49.40 2.37 -37.19
C THR A 435 -50.25 1.20 -36.67
N ALA A 436 -49.78 0.47 -35.67
CA ALA A 436 -50.52 -0.68 -35.11
C ALA A 436 -51.85 -0.27 -34.45
N LEU A 437 -51.93 0.93 -33.85
CA LEU A 437 -53.18 1.48 -33.32
C LEU A 437 -54.19 1.80 -34.42
N ASP A 438 -53.73 2.25 -35.59
CA ASP A 438 -54.61 2.49 -36.74
C ASP A 438 -55.12 1.17 -37.35
N ASP A 439 -54.26 0.16 -37.42
CA ASP A 439 -54.62 -1.19 -37.84
C ASP A 439 -55.63 -1.84 -36.87
N GLU A 440 -55.43 -1.71 -35.55
CA GLU A 440 -56.36 -2.21 -34.52
C GLU A 440 -57.74 -1.54 -34.62
N ARG A 441 -57.77 -0.21 -34.84
CA ARG A 441 -59.01 0.53 -35.08
C ARG A 441 -59.72 0.03 -36.32
N THR A 442 -59.00 -0.09 -37.44
CA THR A 442 -59.55 -0.59 -38.71
C THR A 442 -60.10 -2.01 -38.57
N ALA A 443 -59.40 -2.91 -37.86
CA ALA A 443 -59.87 -4.27 -37.61
C ALA A 443 -61.10 -4.31 -36.70
N THR A 444 -61.16 -3.41 -35.70
CA THR A 444 -62.30 -3.25 -34.81
C THR A 444 -63.54 -2.77 -35.55
N ASP A 445 -63.38 -1.74 -36.40
CA ASP A 445 -64.48 -1.20 -37.21
C ASP A 445 -65.02 -2.26 -38.18
N ARG A 446 -64.14 -2.98 -38.90
CA ARG A 446 -64.56 -4.08 -39.78
C ARG A 446 -65.30 -5.20 -39.05
N HIS A 447 -64.81 -5.60 -37.88
CA HIS A 447 -65.49 -6.61 -37.06
C HIS A 447 -66.88 -6.12 -36.62
N GLN A 448 -67.01 -4.84 -36.24
CA GLN A 448 -68.28 -4.25 -35.84
C GLN A 448 -69.26 -4.20 -37.02
N ASP A 449 -68.82 -3.71 -38.18
CA ASP A 449 -69.63 -3.66 -39.41
C ASP A 449 -70.12 -5.05 -39.82
N ALA A 450 -69.26 -6.07 -39.76
CA ALA A 450 -69.64 -7.45 -40.08
C ALA A 450 -70.61 -8.05 -39.04
N THR A 451 -70.45 -7.68 -37.77
CA THR A 451 -71.38 -8.10 -36.70
C THR A 451 -72.77 -7.49 -36.90
N ASP A 452 -72.84 -6.21 -37.26
CA ASP A 452 -74.09 -5.51 -37.54
C ASP A 452 -74.77 -6.04 -38.82
N ALA A 453 -73.97 -6.38 -39.84
CA ALA A 453 -74.45 -7.07 -41.04
C ALA A 453 -75.00 -8.47 -40.73
N LEU A 454 -74.33 -9.24 -39.86
CA LEU A 454 -74.80 -10.55 -39.41
C LEU A 454 -76.12 -10.44 -38.63
N HIS A 455 -76.26 -9.46 -37.74
CA HIS A 455 -77.53 -9.21 -37.05
C HIS A 455 -78.66 -8.91 -38.05
N SER A 456 -78.40 -8.02 -39.01
CA SER A 456 -79.35 -7.68 -40.08
C SER A 456 -79.69 -8.87 -40.99
N LEU A 457 -78.77 -9.81 -41.20
CA LEU A 457 -79.02 -11.06 -41.94
C LEU A 457 -79.84 -12.05 -41.11
N ARG A 458 -79.55 -12.18 -39.81
CA ARG A 458 -80.30 -13.05 -38.90
C ARG A 458 -81.76 -12.62 -38.75
N GLU A 459 -82.02 -11.32 -38.60
CA GLU A 459 -83.39 -10.79 -38.56
C GLU A 459 -84.16 -11.14 -39.84
N ARG A 460 -83.57 -10.86 -41.01
CA ARG A 460 -84.17 -11.20 -42.32
C ARG A 460 -84.35 -12.70 -42.53
N TYR A 461 -83.45 -13.53 -42.01
CA TYR A 461 -83.59 -14.99 -42.03
C TYR A 461 -84.78 -15.42 -41.17
N LEU A 462 -84.90 -14.94 -39.94
CA LEU A 462 -86.02 -15.25 -39.04
C LEU A 462 -87.38 -14.88 -39.66
N ASP A 463 -87.46 -13.71 -40.30
CA ASP A 463 -88.66 -13.28 -41.03
C ASP A 463 -88.99 -14.19 -42.23
N GLY A 464 -87.97 -14.82 -42.83
CA GLY A 464 -88.07 -15.72 -43.99
C GLY A 464 -88.31 -17.20 -43.66
N ILE A 465 -88.05 -17.66 -42.43
CA ILE A 465 -88.13 -19.09 -42.04
C ILE A 465 -89.52 -19.68 -42.30
N ALA A 466 -90.58 -18.91 -42.03
CA ALA A 466 -91.95 -19.39 -42.26
C ALA A 466 -92.20 -19.74 -43.73
N ALA A 467 -91.64 -18.97 -44.66
CA ALA A 467 -91.72 -19.23 -46.10
C ALA A 467 -90.86 -20.43 -46.53
N GLU A 468 -89.68 -20.60 -45.92
CA GLU A 468 -88.81 -21.76 -46.17
C GLU A 468 -89.43 -23.07 -45.70
N LEU A 469 -90.03 -23.09 -44.49
CA LEU A 469 -90.76 -24.24 -43.96
C LEU A 469 -92.02 -24.53 -44.77
N ALA A 470 -92.74 -23.48 -45.22
CA ALA A 470 -93.93 -23.63 -46.05
C ALA A 470 -93.63 -24.23 -47.43
N ALA A 471 -92.46 -23.93 -48.01
CA ALA A 471 -92.02 -24.52 -49.28
C ALA A 471 -91.72 -26.03 -49.21
N ALA A 472 -91.51 -26.57 -48.01
CA ALA A 472 -91.29 -28.00 -47.78
C ALA A 472 -92.58 -28.79 -47.48
N LEU A 473 -93.75 -28.12 -47.43
CA LEU A 473 -95.03 -28.78 -47.17
C LEU A 473 -95.49 -29.57 -48.41
N ALA A 474 -95.98 -30.79 -48.17
CA ALA A 474 -96.59 -31.64 -49.19
C ALA A 474 -98.05 -31.92 -48.83
N ASP A 475 -98.94 -31.87 -49.82
CA ASP A 475 -100.38 -32.07 -49.62
C ASP A 475 -100.69 -33.42 -48.94
N GLY A 476 -101.47 -33.37 -47.85
CA GLY A 476 -101.88 -34.56 -47.09
C GLY A 476 -100.85 -35.10 -46.10
N VAL A 477 -99.66 -34.51 -45.99
CA VAL A 477 -98.65 -34.87 -44.98
C VAL A 477 -98.76 -33.95 -43.77
N ALA A 478 -98.71 -34.50 -42.56
CA ALA A 478 -98.78 -33.70 -41.34
C ALA A 478 -97.53 -32.82 -41.19
N CYS A 479 -97.73 -31.51 -41.01
CA CYS A 479 -96.65 -30.56 -40.80
C CYS A 479 -95.87 -30.87 -39.51
N ALA A 480 -94.54 -30.80 -39.58
CA ALA A 480 -93.66 -31.11 -38.45
C ALA A 480 -93.75 -30.10 -37.29
N VAL A 481 -94.28 -28.89 -37.53
CA VAL A 481 -94.38 -27.83 -36.51
C VAL A 481 -95.71 -27.90 -35.75
N CYS A 482 -96.84 -28.07 -36.46
CA CYS A 482 -98.18 -28.00 -35.86
C CYS A 482 -99.03 -29.27 -36.03
N GLY A 483 -98.61 -30.24 -36.86
CA GLY A 483 -99.32 -31.50 -37.12
C GLY A 483 -100.48 -31.43 -38.12
N SER A 484 -100.81 -30.24 -38.68
CA SER A 484 -101.90 -30.08 -39.67
C SER A 484 -101.52 -30.65 -41.05
N THR A 485 -102.50 -31.20 -41.77
CA THR A 485 -102.36 -31.64 -43.17
C THR A 485 -102.89 -30.61 -44.18
N ASP A 486 -103.40 -29.47 -43.72
CA ASP A 486 -104.02 -28.43 -44.56
C ASP A 486 -103.44 -27.03 -44.23
N HIS A 487 -103.05 -26.28 -45.27
CA HIS A 487 -102.45 -24.94 -45.21
C HIS A 487 -102.97 -24.07 -46.38
N PRO A 488 -104.07 -23.32 -46.21
CA PRO A 488 -104.74 -22.61 -47.31
C PRO A 488 -104.02 -21.33 -47.79
N ALA A 489 -103.06 -20.81 -47.02
CA ALA A 489 -102.26 -19.64 -47.37
C ALA A 489 -100.79 -19.81 -46.92
N PRO A 490 -100.02 -20.70 -47.57
CA PRO A 490 -98.62 -20.91 -47.22
C PRO A 490 -97.80 -19.65 -47.49
N ALA A 491 -96.87 -19.34 -46.58
CA ALA A 491 -95.95 -18.23 -46.74
C ALA A 491 -95.05 -18.46 -47.98
N GLN A 492 -94.84 -17.42 -48.79
CA GLN A 492 -94.10 -17.54 -50.04
C GLN A 492 -92.67 -17.03 -49.90
N LEU A 493 -91.69 -17.77 -50.45
CA LEU A 493 -90.34 -17.23 -50.60
C LEU A 493 -90.38 -16.09 -51.62
N THR A 494 -89.82 -14.95 -51.24
CA THR A 494 -89.57 -13.82 -52.14
C THR A 494 -88.10 -13.77 -52.52
N ASP A 495 -87.73 -13.10 -53.62
CA ASP A 495 -86.31 -12.90 -54.01
C ASP A 495 -85.46 -12.16 -52.95
N ARG A 496 -86.08 -11.66 -51.86
CA ARG A 496 -85.42 -11.00 -50.73
C ARG A 496 -85.18 -11.94 -49.53
N SER A 497 -85.55 -13.21 -49.63
CA SER A 497 -85.42 -14.18 -48.53
C SER A 497 -83.97 -14.62 -48.35
N VAL A 498 -83.43 -14.38 -47.15
CA VAL A 498 -82.08 -14.80 -46.73
C VAL A 498 -82.13 -16.27 -46.34
N ARG A 499 -81.14 -17.07 -46.76
CA ARG A 499 -81.07 -18.51 -46.45
C ARG A 499 -80.10 -18.79 -45.31
N ARG A 500 -80.20 -19.99 -44.73
CA ARG A 500 -79.27 -20.43 -43.67
C ARG A 500 -77.80 -20.34 -44.09
N HIS A 501 -77.47 -20.68 -45.33
CA HIS A 501 -76.11 -20.60 -45.86
C HIS A 501 -75.52 -19.19 -45.84
N ASP A 502 -76.34 -18.14 -46.07
CA ASP A 502 -75.89 -16.75 -46.05
C ASP A 502 -75.55 -16.31 -44.62
N VAL A 503 -76.31 -16.79 -43.64
CA VAL A 503 -76.04 -16.56 -42.21
C VAL A 503 -74.77 -17.30 -41.77
N ASP A 504 -74.61 -18.57 -42.16
CA ASP A 504 -73.41 -19.36 -41.83
C ASP A 504 -72.13 -18.74 -42.44
N ALA A 505 -72.22 -18.19 -43.66
CA ALA A 505 -71.12 -17.47 -44.30
C ALA A 505 -70.75 -16.19 -43.54
N ALA A 506 -71.73 -15.39 -43.13
CA ALA A 506 -71.52 -14.19 -42.32
C ALA A 506 -70.97 -14.52 -40.91
N GLU A 507 -71.42 -15.62 -40.29
CA GLU A 507 -70.85 -16.12 -39.03
C GLU A 507 -69.36 -16.48 -39.17
N ALA A 508 -68.98 -17.12 -40.27
CA ALA A 508 -67.58 -17.45 -40.56
C ALA A 508 -66.73 -16.20 -40.84
N GLU A 509 -67.30 -15.18 -41.50
CA GLU A 509 -66.65 -13.88 -41.72
C GLU A 509 -66.39 -13.14 -40.40
N VAL A 510 -67.41 -13.02 -39.53
CA VAL A 510 -67.26 -12.41 -38.19
C VAL A 510 -66.20 -13.15 -37.36
N ALA A 511 -66.20 -14.49 -37.37
CA ALA A 511 -65.20 -15.28 -36.66
C ALA A 511 -63.76 -15.07 -37.20
N THR A 512 -63.62 -14.71 -38.47
CA THR A 512 -62.32 -14.37 -39.08
C THR A 512 -61.88 -12.97 -38.66
N LEU A 513 -62.77 -11.98 -38.79
CA LEU A 513 -62.48 -10.60 -38.39
C LEU A 513 -62.24 -10.45 -36.88
N LEU A 514 -62.87 -11.28 -36.04
CA LEU A 514 -62.59 -11.34 -34.60
C LEU A 514 -61.15 -11.78 -34.31
N ARG A 515 -60.64 -12.77 -35.07
CA ARG A 515 -59.24 -13.22 -34.95
C ARG A 515 -58.27 -12.16 -35.46
N GLU A 516 -58.60 -11.46 -36.54
CA GLU A 516 -57.80 -10.34 -37.04
C GLU A 516 -57.71 -9.21 -36.01
N ARG A 517 -58.85 -8.81 -35.42
CA ARG A 517 -58.90 -7.83 -34.34
C ARG A 517 -58.06 -8.26 -33.13
N ALA A 518 -58.17 -9.52 -32.69
CA ALA A 518 -57.37 -10.03 -31.58
C ALA A 518 -55.86 -9.98 -31.90
N THR A 519 -55.47 -10.37 -33.11
CA THR A 519 -54.07 -10.31 -33.56
C THR A 519 -53.55 -8.87 -33.59
N ALA A 520 -54.36 -7.91 -34.06
CA ALA A 520 -53.98 -6.50 -34.06
C ALA A 520 -53.82 -5.94 -32.64
N ALA A 521 -54.72 -6.30 -31.72
CA ALA A 521 -54.63 -5.91 -30.31
C ALA A 521 -53.38 -6.49 -29.62
N ASP A 522 -53.03 -7.74 -29.91
CA ASP A 522 -51.81 -8.38 -29.37
C ASP A 522 -50.54 -7.64 -29.82
N VAL A 523 -50.47 -7.22 -31.08
CA VAL A 523 -49.35 -6.42 -31.61
C VAL A 523 -49.23 -5.07 -30.89
N VAL A 524 -50.35 -4.39 -30.65
CA VAL A 524 -50.37 -3.13 -29.89
C VAL A 524 -49.86 -3.33 -28.47
N ASN A 525 -50.28 -4.40 -27.79
CA ASN A 525 -49.85 -4.70 -26.43
C ASN A 525 -48.35 -5.05 -26.34
N ASP A 526 -47.83 -5.84 -27.28
CA ASP A 526 -46.40 -6.15 -27.37
C ASP A 526 -45.55 -4.89 -27.60
N LEU A 527 -45.96 -4.02 -28.54
CA LEU A 527 -45.27 -2.76 -28.79
C LEU A 527 -45.31 -1.81 -27.58
N ARG A 528 -46.44 -1.74 -26.85
CA ARG A 528 -46.54 -0.98 -25.61
C ARG A 528 -45.60 -1.51 -24.53
N ALA A 529 -45.51 -2.83 -24.38
CA ALA A 529 -44.60 -3.46 -23.42
C ALA A 529 -43.13 -3.18 -23.76
N GLN A 530 -42.74 -3.33 -25.03
CA GLN A 530 -41.39 -2.99 -25.50
C GLN A 530 -41.07 -1.51 -25.27
N ARG A 531 -42.02 -0.62 -25.56
CA ARG A 531 -41.84 0.82 -25.34
C ARG A 531 -41.65 1.13 -23.86
N ALA A 532 -42.48 0.57 -22.98
CA ALA A 532 -42.36 0.78 -21.54
C ALA A 532 -41.00 0.33 -21.00
N ALA A 533 -40.48 -0.81 -21.50
CA ALA A 533 -39.14 -1.28 -21.14
C ALA A 533 -38.04 -0.29 -21.55
N GLN A 534 -38.13 0.30 -22.74
CA GLN A 534 -37.15 1.29 -23.20
C GLN A 534 -37.28 2.63 -22.46
N VAL A 535 -38.49 3.06 -22.11
CA VAL A 535 -38.73 4.26 -21.29
C VAL A 535 -38.07 4.10 -19.91
N ALA A 536 -38.17 2.91 -19.30
CA ALA A 536 -37.50 2.63 -18.02
C ALA A 536 -35.96 2.76 -18.09
N VAL A 537 -35.37 2.51 -19.27
CA VAL A 537 -33.92 2.70 -19.50
C VAL A 537 -33.60 4.17 -19.78
N ALA A 538 -34.34 4.85 -20.67
CA ALA A 538 -34.06 6.22 -21.08
C ALA A 538 -34.34 7.26 -19.96
N GLY A 539 -35.37 7.01 -19.14
CA GLY A 539 -35.97 7.95 -18.19
C GLY A 539 -37.13 8.74 -18.81
N ASP A 540 -38.11 9.12 -17.98
CA ASP A 540 -39.44 9.59 -18.42
C ASP A 540 -39.43 10.86 -19.30
N ASP A 541 -38.43 11.75 -19.16
CA ASP A 541 -38.34 13.04 -19.87
C ASP A 541 -37.17 13.12 -20.87
N ALA A 542 -36.61 11.97 -21.27
CA ALA A 542 -35.40 11.93 -22.07
C ALA A 542 -35.66 12.03 -23.58
N SER A 543 -35.30 13.16 -24.20
CA SER A 543 -35.27 13.28 -25.66
C SER A 543 -33.94 12.77 -26.24
N VAL A 544 -33.97 12.27 -27.49
CA VAL A 544 -32.75 11.87 -28.20
C VAL A 544 -31.77 13.04 -28.31
N GLY A 545 -32.26 14.25 -28.58
CA GLY A 545 -31.45 15.46 -28.70
C GLY A 545 -30.71 15.79 -27.41
N SER A 546 -31.44 15.89 -26.29
CA SER A 546 -30.84 16.24 -24.99
C SER A 546 -29.85 15.19 -24.49
N LEU A 547 -30.14 13.90 -24.69
CA LEU A 547 -29.20 12.83 -24.31
C LEU A 547 -27.97 12.77 -25.22
N THR A 548 -28.11 13.11 -26.51
CA THR A 548 -26.98 13.17 -27.44
C THR A 548 -26.02 14.30 -27.05
N GLU A 549 -26.57 15.47 -26.70
CA GLU A 549 -25.78 16.61 -26.23
C GLU A 549 -25.08 16.30 -24.89
N ALA A 550 -25.82 15.74 -23.92
CA ALA A 550 -25.25 15.34 -22.63
C ALA A 550 -24.15 14.28 -22.79
N HIS A 551 -24.36 13.28 -23.66
CA HIS A 551 -23.35 12.28 -23.98
C HIS A 551 -22.09 12.90 -24.60
N ALA A 552 -22.23 13.83 -25.54
CA ALA A 552 -21.11 14.52 -26.16
C ALA A 552 -20.29 15.31 -25.12
N VAL A 553 -20.97 16.07 -24.26
CA VAL A 553 -20.32 16.80 -23.15
C VAL A 553 -19.57 15.86 -22.21
N ALA A 554 -20.20 14.74 -21.82
CA ALA A 554 -19.56 13.75 -20.95
C ALA A 554 -18.34 13.09 -21.62
N ALA A 555 -18.42 12.81 -22.93
CA ALA A 555 -17.33 12.22 -23.70
C ALA A 555 -16.13 13.17 -23.86
N ASP A 556 -16.38 14.47 -24.07
CA ASP A 556 -15.31 15.47 -24.13
C ASP A 556 -14.66 15.65 -22.75
N LEU A 557 -15.45 15.71 -21.67
CA LEU A 557 -14.91 15.74 -20.30
C LEU A 557 -14.08 14.49 -19.96
N LEU A 558 -14.49 13.31 -20.43
CA LEU A 558 -13.69 12.09 -20.25
C LEU A 558 -12.35 12.21 -20.99
N ARG A 559 -12.37 12.68 -22.25
CA ARG A 559 -11.15 12.87 -23.04
C ARG A 559 -10.17 13.83 -22.35
N ASP A 560 -10.67 14.96 -21.86
CA ASP A 560 -9.85 15.93 -21.11
C ASP A 560 -9.20 15.31 -19.84
N SER A 561 -9.92 14.41 -19.17
CA SER A 561 -9.39 13.68 -18.01
C SER A 561 -8.36 12.62 -18.40
N GLU A 562 -8.53 11.93 -19.52
CA GLU A 562 -7.56 10.96 -20.04
C GLU A 562 -6.27 11.65 -20.49
N ASP A 563 -6.37 12.79 -21.17
CA ASP A 563 -5.22 13.63 -21.52
C ASP A 563 -4.48 14.14 -20.27
N ALA A 564 -5.22 14.44 -19.19
CA ALA A 564 -4.64 14.83 -17.90
C ALA A 564 -3.90 13.67 -17.21
N LEU A 565 -4.34 12.42 -17.37
CA LEU A 565 -3.65 11.22 -16.88
C LEU A 565 -2.35 10.99 -17.64
N ASP A 566 -2.36 11.11 -18.97
CA ASP A 566 -1.15 11.01 -19.79
C ASP A 566 -0.12 12.10 -19.43
N ALA A 567 -0.60 13.30 -19.08
CA ALA A 567 0.26 14.34 -18.54
C ALA A 567 0.81 13.97 -17.14
N ALA A 568 -0.02 13.42 -16.24
CA ALA A 568 0.40 12.95 -14.93
C ALA A 568 1.51 11.88 -15.02
N ASP A 569 1.34 10.90 -15.92
CA ASP A 569 2.31 9.84 -16.13
C ASP A 569 3.65 10.36 -16.64
N ARG A 570 3.63 11.36 -17.54
CA ARG A 570 4.83 12.05 -18.01
C ARG A 570 5.54 12.80 -16.87
N ILE A 571 4.79 13.52 -16.03
CA ILE A 571 5.33 14.23 -14.87
C ILE A 571 5.92 13.24 -13.86
N ASN A 572 5.23 12.14 -13.57
CA ASN A 572 5.71 11.09 -12.67
C ASN A 572 7.01 10.44 -13.19
N ALA A 573 7.11 10.19 -14.49
CA ALA A 573 8.34 9.71 -15.12
C ALA A 573 9.49 10.73 -14.98
N GLN A 574 9.20 12.02 -15.14
CA GLN A 574 10.19 13.10 -14.92
C GLN A 574 10.62 13.21 -13.46
N LEU A 575 9.69 13.07 -12.50
CA LEU A 575 9.99 13.07 -11.07
C LEU A 575 10.90 11.90 -10.69
N LYS A 576 10.66 10.70 -11.25
CA LYS A 576 11.52 9.54 -11.07
C LYS A 576 12.93 9.80 -11.62
N TRP A 577 13.03 10.33 -12.84
CA TRP A 577 14.32 10.72 -13.43
C TRP A 577 15.05 11.77 -12.60
N LEU A 578 14.35 12.77 -12.07
CA LEU A 578 14.92 13.77 -11.18
C LEU A 578 15.46 13.16 -9.89
N ALA A 579 14.75 12.21 -9.29
CA ALA A 579 15.22 11.51 -8.09
C ALA A 579 16.56 10.80 -8.32
N GLU A 580 16.70 10.09 -9.44
CA GLU A 580 17.97 9.43 -9.83
C GLU A 580 19.10 10.45 -10.04
N LYS A 581 18.81 11.61 -10.64
CA LYS A 581 19.80 12.68 -10.82
C LYS A 581 20.20 13.33 -9.50
N LEU A 582 19.26 13.48 -8.58
CA LEU A 582 19.50 14.08 -7.27
C LEU A 582 20.37 13.16 -6.41
N GLU A 583 20.11 11.85 -6.45
CA GLU A 583 20.96 10.84 -5.82
C GLU A 583 22.39 10.86 -6.40
N ALA A 584 22.54 10.85 -7.72
CA ALA A 584 23.85 10.92 -8.37
C ALA A 584 24.62 12.21 -8.00
N ALA A 585 23.95 13.36 -7.98
CA ALA A 585 24.56 14.63 -7.59
C ALA A 585 24.96 14.65 -6.10
N THR A 586 24.15 14.04 -5.23
CA THR A 586 24.44 13.89 -3.80
C THR A 586 25.65 13.00 -3.57
N THR A 587 25.75 11.88 -4.28
CA THR A 587 26.92 10.99 -4.24
C THR A 587 28.18 11.72 -4.70
N ALA A 588 28.13 12.44 -5.82
CA ALA A 588 29.26 13.23 -6.31
C ALA A 588 29.71 14.30 -5.30
N ARG A 589 28.77 14.95 -4.61
CA ARG A 589 29.07 15.92 -3.53
C ARG A 589 29.78 15.23 -2.37
N ASN A 590 29.30 14.06 -1.93
CA ASN A 590 29.88 13.31 -0.82
C ASN A 590 31.30 12.81 -1.15
N GLU A 591 31.54 12.33 -2.37
CA GLU A 591 32.87 11.94 -2.84
C GLU A 591 33.84 13.13 -2.92
N ALA A 592 33.36 14.30 -3.34
CA ALA A 592 34.17 15.52 -3.34
C ALA A 592 34.51 15.97 -1.92
N ALA A 593 33.54 15.93 -0.99
CA ALA A 593 33.75 16.23 0.41
C ALA A 593 34.75 15.27 1.08
N GLN A 594 34.68 13.97 0.77
CA GLN A 594 35.67 12.99 1.24
C GLN A 594 37.08 13.27 0.70
N ARG A 595 37.21 13.59 -0.59
CA ARG A 595 38.50 13.98 -1.20
C ARG A 595 39.06 15.29 -0.66
N ARG A 596 38.21 16.18 -0.17
CA ARG A 596 38.62 17.43 0.49
C ARG A 596 39.12 17.18 1.93
N ALA A 597 38.55 16.18 2.60
CA ALA A 597 38.83 15.86 4.00
C ALA A 597 40.06 14.97 4.20
N GLY A 598 40.32 14.05 3.26
CA GLY A 598 41.54 13.23 3.21
C GLY A 598 42.71 13.99 2.60
#